data_AF-A0A502CFA6-F1
#
_entry.id   AF-A0A502CFA6-F1
#
_cell.length_a   1.000
_cell.length_b   1.000
_cell.length_c   1.000
_cell.angle_alpha   90.00
_cell.angle_beta   90.00
_cell.angle_gamma   90.00
#
_symmetry.space_group_name_H-M   'P 1'
#
loop_
_entity.id
_entity.type
_entity.pdbx_description
1 polymer ?
#
loop_
_entity_poly.entity_id
_entity_poly.type
_entity_poly.pdbx_seq_one_letter_code
_entity_poly.pdbx_strand_id
1 'polypeptide(L)'
;MSDIHVNAGFDGGNIRLIGIDGERVDLEIVNDHDSDFYQWFYFRVAGAKGRTLTLRIVNAGGSAYPFGWPGYEARASTDLAAWRMADTGYADGVLTITHAFDTDLAWFAYFAPYTMAMHEALIARIALEPGVAHRQIGTTLDGQGIDYLRIGTGAKQVWLYARQHPGESMAEWWMEGALDWLTSDAASDLLAKATVHVVPNMNPDGTRRGHLRTNAVGTNLNREWHAPSADKSPEVLCVRNLMDETGVDFALDVHGDEAIAANFIAGFEGIPSWTEAQGQKFTDFGDRLAAATPDFQTEKGYPKAKPGNANLSMSTNQLAERFGAVSVTLEMPFKDHDPNADPEFGWSGERSKRLAVSCLEVLTGMIDDL
;
A
#
# COMPACT_ATOMS: atom_id res chain seq x y z
N MET A 1 -31.90 3.47 25.20
CA MET A 1 -31.10 2.82 24.15
C MET A 1 -30.32 3.91 23.47
N SER A 2 -29.03 3.70 23.21
CA SER A 2 -28.22 4.68 22.46
C SER A 2 -28.71 4.74 21.01
N ASP A 3 -28.73 5.95 20.45
CA ASP A 3 -28.98 6.26 19.03
C ASP A 3 -27.69 6.25 18.20
N ILE A 4 -26.54 5.99 18.82
CA ILE A 4 -25.25 5.82 18.14
C ILE A 4 -25.21 4.45 17.47
N HIS A 5 -24.88 4.43 16.19
CA HIS A 5 -24.69 3.20 15.42
C HIS A 5 -23.29 3.14 14.81
N VAL A 6 -22.61 1.99 15.01
CA VAL A 6 -21.32 1.69 14.37
C VAL A 6 -21.53 0.60 13.33
N ASN A 7 -20.96 0.76 12.14
CA ASN A 7 -21.08 -0.22 11.06
C ASN A 7 -19.80 -0.31 10.24
N ALA A 8 -19.43 -1.54 9.86
CA ALA A 8 -18.32 -1.84 8.95
C ALA A 8 -18.73 -2.92 7.91
N GLY A 9 -20.03 -3.07 7.64
CA GLY A 9 -20.56 -4.09 6.72
C GLY A 9 -20.46 -3.66 5.26
N PHE A 10 -19.31 -3.16 4.82
CA PHE A 10 -19.06 -2.63 3.49
C PHE A 10 -17.62 -2.92 3.06
N ASP A 11 -17.29 -2.62 1.80
CA ASP A 11 -15.99 -2.87 1.18
C ASP A 11 -14.82 -2.31 2.02
N GLY A 12 -13.89 -3.19 2.40
CA GLY A 12 -12.74 -2.87 3.25
C GLY A 12 -13.07 -2.57 4.71
N GLY A 13 -14.34 -2.69 5.11
CA GLY A 13 -14.80 -2.39 6.46
C GLY A 13 -14.26 -3.38 7.48
N ASN A 14 -13.69 -2.88 8.57
CA ASN A 14 -13.24 -3.69 9.70
C ASN A 14 -13.42 -2.90 11.01
N ILE A 15 -14.39 -3.34 11.83
CA ILE A 15 -14.47 -3.04 13.26
C ILE A 15 -15.50 -3.96 13.91
N ARG A 16 -15.36 -4.21 15.21
CA ARG A 16 -16.37 -4.80 16.07
C ARG A 16 -16.77 -3.83 17.18
N LEU A 17 -18.07 -3.61 17.35
CA LEU A 17 -18.60 -2.83 18.48
C LEU A 17 -18.64 -3.70 19.74
N ILE A 18 -18.04 -3.22 20.84
CA ILE A 18 -18.05 -3.88 22.15
C ILE A 18 -19.13 -3.30 23.05
N GLY A 19 -19.23 -1.97 23.11
CA GLY A 19 -20.20 -1.31 23.96
C GLY A 19 -20.29 0.18 23.72
N ILE A 20 -21.42 0.76 24.10
CA ILE A 20 -21.66 2.21 24.08
C ILE A 20 -22.14 2.61 25.47
N ASP A 21 -21.46 3.58 26.07
CA ASP A 21 -21.73 4.12 27.40
C ASP A 21 -21.68 5.66 27.34
N GLY A 22 -22.85 6.27 27.19
CA GLY A 22 -22.95 7.70 26.88
C GLY A 22 -22.23 8.04 25.56
N GLU A 23 -21.26 8.93 25.65
CA GLU A 23 -20.41 9.42 24.56
C GLU A 23 -19.17 8.54 24.31
N ARG A 24 -18.97 7.50 25.12
CA ARG A 24 -17.87 6.54 24.97
C ARG A 24 -18.31 5.33 24.15
N VAL A 25 -17.52 4.99 23.13
CA VAL A 25 -17.75 3.84 22.26
C VAL A 25 -16.52 2.94 22.30
N ASP A 26 -16.66 1.74 22.83
CA ASP A 26 -15.57 0.76 22.90
C ASP A 26 -15.67 -0.20 21.69
N LEU A 27 -14.54 -0.39 21.02
CA LEU A 27 -14.39 -1.05 19.73
C LEU A 27 -13.20 -2.04 19.76
N GLU A 28 -13.24 -3.04 18.90
CA GLU A 28 -12.11 -3.92 18.61
C GLU A 28 -11.85 -3.98 17.10
N ILE A 29 -10.57 -4.03 16.73
CA ILE A 29 -10.17 -4.42 15.38
C ILE A 29 -10.34 -5.93 15.25
N VAL A 30 -10.89 -6.40 14.12
CA VAL A 30 -11.06 -7.82 13.82
C VAL A 30 -9.83 -8.35 13.09
N ASN A 31 -9.39 -9.55 13.46
CA ASN A 31 -8.35 -10.30 12.77
C ASN A 31 -8.64 -10.48 11.28
N ASP A 32 -7.56 -10.45 10.49
CA ASP A 32 -7.56 -10.99 9.14
C ASP A 32 -8.06 -12.44 9.19
N HIS A 33 -8.86 -12.84 8.19
CA HIS A 33 -9.37 -14.20 8.13
C HIS A 33 -8.22 -15.22 8.03
N ASP A 34 -8.34 -16.31 8.80
CA ASP A 34 -7.34 -17.38 8.93
C ASP A 34 -5.92 -16.89 9.31
N SER A 35 -5.84 -15.82 10.09
CA SER A 35 -4.59 -15.17 10.47
C SER A 35 -4.69 -14.49 11.84
N ASP A 36 -3.56 -14.38 12.54
CA ASP A 36 -3.46 -13.63 13.80
C ASP A 36 -3.19 -12.13 13.56
N PHE A 37 -2.95 -11.71 12.31
CA PHE A 37 -2.69 -10.31 11.98
C PHE A 37 -3.94 -9.45 12.12
N TYR A 38 -3.77 -8.26 12.72
CA TYR A 38 -4.74 -7.17 12.64
C TYR A 38 -4.07 -5.82 12.92
N GLN A 39 -4.57 -4.76 12.30
CA GLN A 39 -4.19 -3.35 12.52
C GLN A 39 -5.18 -2.44 11.78
N TRP A 40 -5.53 -2.81 10.54
CA TRP A 40 -6.47 -2.08 9.71
C TRP A 40 -7.85 -2.00 10.36
N PHE A 41 -8.40 -0.79 10.42
CA PHE A 41 -9.80 -0.54 10.73
C PHE A 41 -10.40 0.38 9.70
N TYR A 42 -11.69 0.20 9.43
CA TYR A 42 -12.49 1.11 8.62
C TYR A 42 -13.96 0.93 8.98
N PHE A 43 -14.58 1.98 9.51
CA PHE A 43 -15.96 1.92 9.96
C PHE A 43 -16.65 3.28 9.85
N ARG A 44 -17.97 3.29 9.95
CA ARG A 44 -18.78 4.50 10.06
C ARG A 44 -19.48 4.57 11.40
N VAL A 45 -19.71 5.79 11.84
CA VAL A 45 -20.52 6.13 13.01
C VAL A 45 -21.68 7.02 12.57
N ALA A 46 -22.88 6.69 13.02
CA ALA A 46 -24.10 7.43 12.74
C ALA A 46 -24.82 7.85 14.03
N GLY A 47 -25.65 8.88 13.91
CA GLY A 47 -26.54 9.34 14.98
C GLY A 47 -25.87 10.29 15.97
N ALA A 48 -24.57 10.60 15.82
CA ALA A 48 -23.79 11.34 16.81
C ALA A 48 -23.83 12.88 16.69
N LYS A 49 -24.60 13.45 15.76
CA LYS A 49 -24.62 14.89 15.48
C LYS A 49 -24.84 15.76 16.72
N GLY A 50 -24.03 16.80 16.85
CA GLY A 50 -24.02 17.71 17.98
C GLY A 50 -23.34 17.16 19.24
N ARG A 51 -22.74 15.97 19.18
CA ARG A 51 -22.01 15.35 20.28
C ARG A 51 -20.52 15.20 19.94
N THR A 52 -19.70 15.19 20.98
CA THR A 52 -18.32 14.73 20.89
C THR A 52 -18.26 13.30 21.41
N LEU A 53 -17.81 12.36 20.59
CA LEU A 53 -17.62 10.98 21.02
C LEU A 53 -16.15 10.67 21.27
N THR A 54 -15.92 9.74 22.19
CA THR A 54 -14.63 9.10 22.43
C THR A 54 -14.70 7.67 21.94
N LEU A 55 -14.11 7.41 20.78
CA LEU A 55 -14.05 6.08 20.15
C LEU A 55 -12.77 5.38 20.61
N ARG A 56 -12.88 4.24 21.29
CA ARG A 56 -11.76 3.54 21.91
C ARG A 56 -11.57 2.18 21.28
N ILE A 57 -10.46 1.97 20.61
CA ILE A 57 -10.04 0.65 20.12
C ILE A 57 -9.25 -0.03 21.24
N VAL A 58 -9.93 -0.91 21.97
CA VAL A 58 -9.42 -1.46 23.25
C VAL A 58 -8.39 -2.57 23.09
N ASN A 59 -8.31 -3.20 21.91
CA ASN A 59 -7.33 -4.24 21.59
C ASN A 59 -6.14 -3.73 20.77
N ALA A 60 -5.95 -2.41 20.65
CA ALA A 60 -4.86 -1.82 19.83
C ALA A 60 -3.47 -2.30 20.28
N GLY A 61 -3.23 -2.45 21.58
CA GLY A 61 -1.94 -2.90 22.11
C GLY A 61 -1.57 -4.35 21.79
N GLY A 62 -2.52 -5.17 21.32
CA GLY A 62 -2.29 -6.54 20.87
C GLY A 62 -2.16 -6.69 19.35
N SER A 63 -2.20 -5.58 18.60
CA SER A 63 -2.17 -5.60 17.14
C SER A 63 -0.84 -6.11 16.60
N ALA A 64 -0.78 -6.33 15.29
CA ALA A 64 0.43 -6.80 14.60
C ALA A 64 1.64 -5.88 14.84
N TYR A 65 1.38 -4.56 14.85
CA TYR A 65 2.38 -3.51 14.96
C TYR A 65 1.97 -2.50 16.04
N PRO A 66 2.07 -2.86 17.33
CA PRO A 66 1.62 -1.98 18.42
C PRO A 66 2.53 -0.76 18.58
N PHE A 67 3.75 -0.84 18.08
CA PHE A 67 4.70 0.28 17.98
C PHE A 67 4.35 1.26 16.83
N GLY A 68 3.37 0.92 15.99
CA GLY A 68 2.79 1.84 15.00
C GLY A 68 1.85 2.88 15.61
N TRP A 69 1.29 2.64 16.81
CA TRP A 69 0.30 3.55 17.42
C TRP A 69 0.87 4.83 18.06
N PRO A 70 2.06 4.83 18.69
CA PRO A 70 2.65 6.06 19.21
C PRO A 70 2.86 7.10 18.09
N GLY A 71 2.23 8.27 18.24
CA GLY A 71 2.27 9.37 17.26
C GLY A 71 1.44 9.13 15.99
N TYR A 72 0.60 8.10 15.96
CA TYR A 72 -0.34 7.86 14.87
C TYR A 72 -1.66 8.60 15.09
N GLU A 73 -2.23 9.13 14.00
CA GLU A 73 -3.55 9.75 13.98
C GLU A 73 -4.49 9.07 12.99
N ALA A 74 -5.68 8.71 13.46
CA ALA A 74 -6.72 8.12 12.62
C ALA A 74 -7.14 9.05 11.48
N ARG A 75 -7.64 8.48 10.39
CA ARG A 75 -8.25 9.26 9.32
C ARG A 75 -9.74 9.33 9.52
N ALA A 76 -10.33 10.52 9.40
CA ALA A 76 -11.76 10.74 9.44
C ALA A 76 -12.27 11.42 8.17
N SER A 77 -13.49 11.07 7.76
CA SER A 77 -14.16 11.68 6.61
C SER A 77 -15.67 11.74 6.82
N THR A 78 -16.32 12.77 6.28
CA THR A 78 -17.79 12.91 6.28
C THR A 78 -18.39 12.74 4.88
N ASP A 79 -17.56 12.65 3.84
CA ASP A 79 -17.94 12.62 2.43
C ASP A 79 -17.28 11.49 1.62
N LEU A 80 -16.41 10.70 2.26
CA LEU A 80 -15.57 9.64 1.66
C LEU A 80 -14.53 10.14 0.64
N ALA A 81 -14.39 11.46 0.47
CA ALA A 81 -13.43 12.06 -0.44
C ALA A 81 -12.28 12.71 0.34
N ALA A 82 -12.60 13.61 1.28
CA ALA A 82 -11.62 14.27 2.13
C ALA A 82 -11.37 13.44 3.40
N TRP A 83 -10.17 12.88 3.51
CA TRP A 83 -9.72 12.09 4.65
C TRP A 83 -8.70 12.87 5.46
N ARG A 84 -9.08 13.33 6.66
CA ARG A 84 -8.32 14.24 7.50
C ARG A 84 -7.79 13.53 8.74
N MET A 85 -6.71 14.03 9.32
CA MET A 85 -6.26 13.53 10.62
C MET A 85 -7.30 13.86 11.69
N ALA A 86 -7.62 12.87 12.52
CA ALA A 86 -8.52 12.99 13.66
C ALA A 86 -7.71 13.00 14.95
N ASP A 87 -8.14 13.78 15.94
CA ASP A 87 -7.53 13.83 17.26
C ASP A 87 -7.45 12.43 17.87
N THR A 88 -6.23 11.92 17.96
CA THR A 88 -5.96 10.53 18.32
C THR A 88 -4.87 10.45 19.38
N GLY A 89 -5.13 9.66 20.42
CA GLY A 89 -4.16 9.32 21.45
C GLY A 89 -3.97 7.80 21.55
N TYR A 90 -2.80 7.38 22.01
CA TYR A 90 -2.53 5.99 22.34
C TYR A 90 -1.89 5.90 23.72
N ALA A 91 -2.54 5.16 24.63
CA ALA A 91 -2.06 4.92 25.98
C ALA A 91 -2.57 3.58 26.51
N ASP A 92 -1.74 2.88 27.29
CA ASP A 92 -2.10 1.64 27.98
C ASP A 92 -2.74 0.57 27.08
N GLY A 93 -2.27 0.48 25.81
CA GLY A 93 -2.78 -0.48 24.83
C GLY A 93 -4.12 -0.10 24.17
N VAL A 94 -4.62 1.11 24.40
CA VAL A 94 -5.88 1.60 23.84
C VAL A 94 -5.62 2.79 22.91
N LEU A 95 -6.08 2.69 21.66
CA LEU A 95 -6.13 3.82 20.73
C LEU A 95 -7.46 4.56 20.93
N THR A 96 -7.40 5.87 21.11
CA THR A 96 -8.58 6.71 21.38
C THR A 96 -8.69 7.79 20.32
N ILE A 97 -9.83 7.86 19.64
CA ILE A 97 -10.16 8.90 18.67
C ILE A 97 -11.23 9.79 19.29
N THR A 98 -10.98 11.09 19.41
CA THR A 98 -11.96 12.07 19.85
C THR A 98 -12.51 12.81 18.65
N HIS A 99 -13.82 12.78 18.46
CA HIS A 99 -14.44 13.42 17.29
C HIS A 99 -15.70 14.20 17.66
N ALA A 100 -15.74 15.47 17.29
CA ALA A 100 -16.93 16.31 17.38
C ALA A 100 -17.75 16.19 16.10
N PHE A 101 -18.95 15.62 16.19
CA PHE A 101 -19.81 15.38 15.05
C PHE A 101 -20.67 16.61 14.76
N ASP A 102 -20.38 17.32 13.69
CA ASP A 102 -21.24 18.38 13.13
C ASP A 102 -22.22 17.85 12.06
N THR A 103 -21.96 16.64 11.55
CA THR A 103 -22.76 15.90 10.58
C THR A 103 -23.42 14.66 11.22
N ASP A 104 -24.38 14.08 10.51
CA ASP A 104 -25.10 12.88 10.97
C ASP A 104 -24.30 11.58 10.80
N LEU A 105 -23.22 11.61 10.00
CA LEU A 105 -22.39 10.47 9.63
C LEU A 105 -20.92 10.89 9.53
N ALA A 106 -20.02 10.09 10.09
CA ALA A 106 -18.60 10.16 9.81
C ALA A 106 -18.01 8.75 9.69
N TRP A 107 -16.94 8.63 8.91
CA TRP A 107 -16.15 7.43 8.73
C TRP A 107 -14.78 7.62 9.37
N PHE A 108 -14.22 6.53 9.87
CA PHE A 108 -12.91 6.48 10.48
C PHE A 108 -12.14 5.29 9.91
N ALA A 109 -10.88 5.49 9.54
CA ALA A 109 -10.05 4.47 8.92
C ALA A 109 -8.59 4.56 9.36
N TYR A 110 -7.86 3.45 9.21
CA TYR A 110 -6.45 3.38 9.53
C TYR A 110 -5.61 4.26 8.57
N PHE A 111 -5.95 4.25 7.30
CA PHE A 111 -5.52 5.19 6.27
C PHE A 111 -6.70 5.50 5.34
N ALA A 112 -6.59 6.50 4.46
CA ALA A 112 -7.61 6.75 3.44
C ALA A 112 -7.86 5.48 2.59
N PRO A 113 -9.05 4.86 2.64
CA PRO A 113 -9.29 3.61 1.94
C PRO A 113 -9.17 3.77 0.43
N TYR A 114 -8.72 2.71 -0.24
CA TYR A 114 -8.86 2.54 -1.68
C TYR A 114 -9.73 1.29 -1.88
N THR A 115 -10.99 1.49 -2.24
CA THR A 115 -11.99 0.41 -2.29
C THR A 115 -11.91 -0.37 -3.60
N MET A 116 -12.50 -1.57 -3.66
CA MET A 116 -12.62 -2.30 -4.92
C MET A 116 -13.46 -1.52 -5.94
N ALA A 117 -14.45 -0.74 -5.51
CA ALA A 117 -15.18 0.13 -6.43
C ALA A 117 -14.29 1.22 -7.07
N MET A 118 -13.33 1.76 -6.31
CA MET A 118 -12.32 2.69 -6.85
C MET A 118 -11.34 1.97 -7.77
N HIS A 119 -10.93 0.75 -7.43
CA HIS A 119 -10.10 -0.10 -8.29
C HIS A 119 -10.75 -0.34 -9.65
N GLU A 120 -12.00 -0.80 -9.66
CA GLU A 120 -12.76 -1.02 -10.90
C GLU A 120 -12.88 0.27 -11.74
N ALA A 121 -13.11 1.41 -11.09
CA ALA A 121 -13.15 2.71 -11.78
C ALA A 121 -11.79 3.11 -12.37
N LEU A 122 -10.69 2.86 -11.66
CA LEU A 122 -9.31 3.08 -12.14
C LEU A 122 -9.01 2.19 -13.34
N ILE A 123 -9.23 0.88 -13.23
CA ILE A 123 -8.98 -0.08 -14.31
C ILE A 123 -9.81 0.27 -15.54
N ALA A 124 -11.11 0.53 -15.39
CA ALA A 124 -11.98 0.91 -16.49
C ALA A 124 -11.52 2.19 -17.19
N ARG A 125 -11.07 3.20 -16.44
CA ARG A 125 -10.57 4.46 -16.98
C ARG A 125 -9.26 4.26 -17.75
N ILE A 126 -8.28 3.62 -17.13
CA ILE A 126 -6.93 3.47 -17.70
C ILE A 126 -6.91 2.50 -18.88
N ALA A 127 -7.73 1.45 -18.86
CA ALA A 127 -7.83 0.51 -19.98
C ALA A 127 -8.38 1.14 -21.28
N LEU A 128 -9.01 2.32 -21.20
CA LEU A 128 -9.48 3.07 -22.36
C LEU A 128 -8.42 4.01 -22.95
N GLU A 129 -7.31 4.23 -22.26
CA GLU A 129 -6.28 5.16 -22.70
C GLU A 129 -5.48 4.58 -23.90
N PRO A 130 -5.12 5.43 -24.90
CA PRO A 130 -4.34 4.99 -26.04
C PRO A 130 -3.01 4.36 -25.65
N GLY A 131 -2.70 3.19 -26.23
CA GLY A 131 -1.43 2.50 -25.97
C GLY A 131 -1.41 1.65 -24.69
N VAL A 132 -2.51 1.61 -23.93
CA VAL A 132 -2.68 0.70 -22.80
C VAL A 132 -3.30 -0.62 -23.27
N ALA A 133 -2.71 -1.73 -22.85
CA ALA A 133 -3.29 -3.06 -23.02
C ALA A 133 -3.62 -3.67 -21.65
N HIS A 134 -4.91 -3.93 -21.41
CA HIS A 134 -5.40 -4.63 -20.23
C HIS A 134 -5.45 -6.14 -20.44
N ARG A 135 -5.13 -6.90 -19.38
CA ARG A 135 -5.45 -8.33 -19.26
C ARG A 135 -5.83 -8.63 -17.81
N GLN A 136 -6.77 -9.55 -17.60
CA GLN A 136 -6.84 -10.30 -16.36
C GLN A 136 -5.84 -11.45 -16.43
N ILE A 137 -4.81 -11.44 -15.59
CA ILE A 137 -3.71 -12.42 -15.65
C ILE A 137 -3.88 -13.59 -14.67
N GLY A 138 -4.82 -13.47 -13.75
CA GLY A 138 -5.20 -14.53 -12.82
C GLY A 138 -6.53 -14.24 -12.15
N THR A 139 -6.90 -15.11 -11.23
CA THR A 139 -8.09 -14.98 -10.40
C THR A 139 -7.71 -15.31 -8.96
N THR A 140 -8.17 -14.49 -8.02
CA THR A 140 -7.95 -14.68 -6.58
C THR A 140 -8.77 -15.85 -6.04
N LEU A 141 -8.61 -16.16 -4.75
CA LEU A 141 -9.31 -17.27 -4.10
C LEU A 141 -10.81 -17.00 -3.93
N ASP A 142 -11.23 -15.74 -3.78
CA ASP A 142 -12.64 -15.34 -3.77
C ASP A 142 -13.22 -15.08 -5.18
N GLY A 143 -12.43 -15.25 -6.24
CA GLY A 143 -12.89 -15.11 -7.62
C GLY A 143 -12.76 -13.71 -8.21
N GLN A 144 -12.01 -12.80 -7.58
CA GLN A 144 -11.72 -11.47 -8.13
C GLN A 144 -10.61 -11.54 -9.19
N GLY A 145 -10.60 -10.61 -10.14
CA GLY A 145 -9.55 -10.54 -11.16
C GLY A 145 -8.22 -10.06 -10.58
N ILE A 146 -7.11 -10.57 -11.13
CA ILE A 146 -5.81 -9.89 -11.01
C ILE A 146 -5.61 -9.07 -12.28
N ASP A 147 -5.90 -7.78 -12.18
CA ASP A 147 -5.82 -6.83 -13.28
C ASP A 147 -4.38 -6.41 -13.56
N TYR A 148 -4.04 -6.46 -14.84
CA TYR A 148 -2.72 -6.13 -15.35
C TYR A 148 -2.85 -5.16 -16.52
N LEU A 149 -1.99 -4.15 -16.51
CA LEU A 149 -1.89 -3.13 -17.54
C LEU A 149 -0.48 -3.13 -18.12
N ARG A 150 -0.38 -3.12 -19.45
CA ARG A 150 0.86 -3.00 -20.19
C ARG A 150 0.88 -1.70 -20.98
N ILE A 151 1.92 -0.89 -20.79
CA ILE A 151 2.05 0.44 -21.38
C ILE A 151 3.46 0.59 -21.97
N GLY A 152 3.57 1.21 -23.14
CA GLY A 152 4.86 1.43 -23.81
C GLY A 152 5.33 0.26 -24.68
N THR A 153 6.44 0.51 -25.39
CA THR A 153 6.95 -0.39 -26.44
C THR A 153 8.45 -0.56 -26.40
N GLY A 154 9.14 0.11 -25.47
CA GLY A 154 10.57 -0.01 -25.36
C GLY A 154 11.04 -1.36 -24.80
N ALA A 155 12.35 -1.61 -24.94
CA ALA A 155 12.94 -2.91 -24.69
C ALA A 155 13.08 -3.26 -23.20
N LYS A 156 13.22 -2.26 -22.32
CA LYS A 156 13.36 -2.47 -20.88
C LYS A 156 12.06 -2.92 -20.24
N GLN A 157 12.08 -3.94 -19.41
CA GLN A 157 10.90 -4.47 -18.73
C GLN A 157 10.83 -3.89 -17.32
N VAL A 158 9.92 -2.96 -17.11
CA VAL A 158 9.69 -2.28 -15.83
C VAL A 158 8.42 -2.83 -15.19
N TRP A 159 8.53 -3.38 -14.00
CA TRP A 159 7.39 -3.92 -13.25
C TRP A 159 7.03 -3.03 -12.06
N LEU A 160 5.77 -2.61 -11.99
CA LEU A 160 5.19 -1.86 -10.88
C LEU A 160 4.05 -2.71 -10.30
N TYR A 161 4.12 -3.02 -9.02
CA TYR A 161 3.06 -3.79 -8.35
C TYR A 161 2.92 -3.32 -6.91
N ALA A 162 1.69 -3.36 -6.41
CA ALA A 162 1.34 -2.71 -5.15
C ALA A 162 0.42 -3.58 -4.31
N ARG A 163 0.39 -3.26 -3.02
CA ARG A 163 -0.70 -3.67 -2.13
C ARG A 163 -0.81 -5.19 -1.97
N GLN A 164 0.33 -5.85 -1.91
CA GLN A 164 0.40 -7.26 -1.50
C GLN A 164 -0.19 -7.45 -0.10
N HIS A 165 0.03 -6.47 0.76
CA HIS A 165 -0.68 -6.33 2.01
C HIS A 165 -1.90 -5.39 1.80
N PRO A 166 -3.12 -5.90 1.99
CA PRO A 166 -4.34 -5.20 1.57
C PRO A 166 -4.63 -3.90 2.32
N GLY A 167 -4.18 -3.80 3.57
CA GLY A 167 -4.37 -2.63 4.42
C GLY A 167 -3.51 -1.43 4.02
N GLU A 168 -2.48 -1.64 3.20
CA GLU A 168 -1.56 -0.60 2.72
C GLU A 168 -2.16 0.15 1.52
N SER A 169 -3.32 0.78 1.72
CA SER A 169 -4.08 1.43 0.63
C SER A 169 -3.34 2.58 -0.04
N MET A 170 -2.34 3.20 0.62
CA MET A 170 -1.43 4.17 -0.01
C MET A 170 -0.74 3.62 -1.25
N ALA A 171 -0.49 2.31 -1.30
CA ALA A 171 0.18 1.67 -2.42
C ALA A 171 -0.65 1.72 -3.71
N GLU A 172 -1.96 1.59 -3.61
CA GLU A 172 -2.84 1.70 -4.78
C GLU A 172 -3.16 3.16 -5.13
N TRP A 173 -3.18 4.06 -4.15
CA TRP A 173 -3.16 5.50 -4.43
C TRP A 173 -1.91 5.91 -5.21
N TRP A 174 -0.75 5.34 -4.88
CA TRP A 174 0.48 5.52 -5.65
C TRP A 174 0.31 4.98 -7.07
N MET A 175 -0.31 3.81 -7.24
CA MET A 175 -0.57 3.23 -8.57
C MET A 175 -1.50 4.08 -9.41
N GLU A 176 -2.53 4.71 -8.83
CA GLU A 176 -3.38 5.66 -9.53
C GLU A 176 -2.55 6.83 -10.10
N GLY A 177 -1.67 7.43 -9.29
CA GLY A 177 -0.79 8.52 -9.73
C GLY A 177 0.23 8.08 -10.78
N ALA A 178 0.78 6.88 -10.63
CA ALA A 178 1.68 6.28 -11.61
C ALA A 178 0.98 6.08 -12.96
N LEU A 179 -0.22 5.50 -12.97
CA LEU A 179 -0.97 5.25 -14.19
C LEU A 179 -1.40 6.55 -14.86
N ASP A 180 -1.87 7.54 -14.10
CA ASP A 180 -2.21 8.87 -14.62
C ASP A 180 -1.03 9.51 -15.35
N TRP A 181 0.18 9.40 -14.79
CA TRP A 181 1.40 9.90 -15.42
C TRP A 181 1.81 9.07 -16.64
N LEU A 182 1.75 7.73 -16.54
CA LEU A 182 2.11 6.80 -17.63
C LEU A 182 1.20 6.95 -18.85
N THR A 183 -0.03 7.41 -18.67
CA THR A 183 -0.96 7.70 -19.78
C THR A 183 -0.92 9.16 -20.22
N SER A 184 0.01 9.96 -19.70
CA SER A 184 0.22 11.36 -20.12
C SER A 184 1.38 11.50 -21.10
N ASP A 185 1.45 12.65 -21.77
CA ASP A 185 2.56 12.97 -22.69
C ASP A 185 3.93 12.99 -22.00
N ALA A 186 3.98 13.22 -20.68
CA ALA A 186 5.24 13.27 -19.92
C ALA A 186 5.96 11.92 -19.86
N ALA A 187 5.25 10.81 -20.07
CA ALA A 187 5.82 9.46 -20.03
C ALA A 187 6.50 9.04 -21.34
N SER A 188 6.45 9.83 -22.42
CA SER A 188 6.90 9.41 -23.75
C SER A 188 8.33 8.89 -23.78
N ASP A 189 9.23 9.55 -23.06
CA ASP A 189 10.65 9.21 -23.04
C ASP A 189 10.91 7.89 -22.31
N LEU A 190 10.18 7.62 -21.23
CA LEU A 190 10.22 6.33 -20.54
C LEU A 190 9.66 5.24 -21.45
N LEU A 191 8.47 5.45 -22.02
CA LEU A 191 7.74 4.43 -22.78
C LEU A 191 8.36 4.09 -24.14
N ALA A 192 9.19 4.98 -24.68
CA ALA A 192 10.02 4.69 -25.85
C ALA A 192 11.15 3.70 -25.55
N LYS A 193 11.59 3.63 -24.28
CA LYS A 193 12.74 2.82 -23.82
C LYS A 193 12.33 1.62 -22.98
N ALA A 194 11.18 1.70 -22.33
CA ALA A 194 10.60 0.66 -21.50
C ALA A 194 9.20 0.23 -21.93
N THR A 195 8.90 -1.04 -21.69
CA THR A 195 7.55 -1.56 -21.52
C THR A 195 7.28 -1.62 -20.01
N VAL A 196 6.23 -0.93 -19.56
CA VAL A 196 5.83 -0.87 -18.16
C VAL A 196 4.65 -1.83 -17.92
N HIS A 197 4.82 -2.70 -16.93
CA HIS A 197 3.90 -3.74 -16.49
C HIS A 197 3.36 -3.35 -15.13
N VAL A 198 2.05 -3.14 -15.00
CA VAL A 198 1.44 -2.63 -13.77
C VAL A 198 0.38 -3.58 -13.24
N VAL A 199 0.48 -3.92 -11.96
CA VAL A 199 -0.55 -4.64 -11.18
C VAL A 199 -0.96 -3.77 -9.99
N PRO A 200 -2.05 -2.98 -10.11
CA PRO A 200 -2.39 -1.95 -9.12
C PRO A 200 -2.77 -2.50 -7.73
N ASN A 201 -3.36 -3.70 -7.70
CA ASN A 201 -3.75 -4.35 -6.46
C ASN A 201 -3.41 -5.85 -6.52
N MET A 202 -2.39 -6.25 -5.77
CA MET A 202 -1.96 -7.65 -5.65
C MET A 202 -2.86 -8.49 -4.74
N ASN A 203 -3.71 -7.88 -3.92
CA ASN A 203 -4.56 -8.60 -2.95
C ASN A 203 -6.01 -8.10 -2.91
N PRO A 204 -6.78 -8.21 -4.01
CA PRO A 204 -8.19 -7.78 -4.05
C PRO A 204 -9.06 -8.40 -2.94
N ASP A 205 -8.81 -9.66 -2.58
CA ASP A 205 -9.60 -10.38 -1.57
C ASP A 205 -9.39 -9.77 -0.19
N GLY A 206 -8.13 -9.60 0.20
CA GLY A 206 -7.79 -8.93 1.45
C GLY A 206 -8.32 -7.50 1.49
N THR A 207 -8.23 -6.76 0.37
CA THR A 207 -8.76 -5.39 0.26
C THR A 207 -10.25 -5.37 0.58
N ARG A 208 -11.04 -6.19 -0.11
CA ARG A 208 -12.49 -6.26 0.06
C ARG A 208 -12.89 -6.68 1.48
N ARG A 209 -12.12 -7.58 2.09
CA ARG A 209 -12.36 -8.13 3.44
C ARG A 209 -11.95 -7.19 4.58
N GLY A 210 -11.26 -6.10 4.30
CA GLY A 210 -10.74 -5.20 5.35
C GLY A 210 -9.62 -5.86 6.15
N HIS A 211 -8.76 -6.62 5.49
CA HIS A 211 -7.55 -7.19 6.10
C HIS A 211 -6.42 -6.16 6.14
N LEU A 212 -5.44 -6.38 7.01
CA LEU A 212 -4.16 -5.67 6.98
C LEU A 212 -3.16 -6.33 6.03
N ARG A 213 -2.91 -7.63 6.21
CA ARG A 213 -1.64 -8.26 5.85
C ARG A 213 -1.81 -9.46 4.92
N THR A 214 -2.93 -10.17 4.99
CA THR A 214 -3.08 -11.46 4.31
C THR A 214 -4.21 -11.50 3.28
N ASN A 215 -4.09 -12.40 2.31
CA ASN A 215 -5.17 -12.70 1.36
C ASN A 215 -6.32 -13.48 2.01
N ALA A 216 -7.21 -14.05 1.18
CA ALA A 216 -8.43 -14.73 1.65
C ALA A 216 -8.19 -15.92 2.59
N VAL A 217 -7.01 -16.57 2.54
CA VAL A 217 -6.71 -17.79 3.33
C VAL A 217 -5.56 -17.58 4.30
N GLY A 218 -5.38 -16.34 4.78
CA GLY A 218 -4.36 -16.02 5.78
C GLY A 218 -2.92 -16.04 5.26
N THR A 219 -2.71 -16.04 3.94
CA THR A 219 -1.36 -16.04 3.35
C THR A 219 -0.81 -14.62 3.21
N ASN A 220 0.40 -14.39 3.73
CA ASN A 220 1.16 -13.17 3.45
C ASN A 220 1.81 -13.30 2.07
N LEU A 221 1.30 -12.57 1.07
CA LEU A 221 1.76 -12.66 -0.31
C LEU A 221 3.25 -12.31 -0.47
N ASN A 222 3.77 -11.37 0.31
CA ASN A 222 5.19 -11.00 0.28
C ASN A 222 6.09 -11.99 1.05
N ARG A 223 5.61 -13.23 1.25
CA ARG A 223 6.38 -14.41 1.70
C ARG A 223 6.20 -15.60 0.75
N GLU A 224 5.63 -15.40 -0.42
CA GLU A 224 5.27 -16.49 -1.34
C GLU A 224 6.10 -16.49 -2.63
N TRP A 225 6.98 -15.52 -2.85
CA TRP A 225 7.63 -15.32 -4.16
C TRP A 225 8.60 -16.45 -4.55
N HIS A 226 9.17 -17.15 -3.58
CA HIS A 226 10.08 -18.27 -3.86
C HIS A 226 9.34 -19.47 -4.48
N ALA A 227 8.14 -19.78 -3.99
CA ALA A 227 7.38 -20.97 -4.36
C ALA A 227 5.86 -20.72 -4.26
N PRO A 228 5.29 -19.79 -5.06
CA PRO A 228 3.87 -19.48 -4.99
C PRO A 228 3.04 -20.65 -5.53
N SER A 229 1.81 -20.78 -5.07
CA SER A 229 0.93 -21.91 -5.44
C SER A 229 -0.50 -21.45 -5.72
N ALA A 230 -1.21 -22.19 -6.57
CA ALA A 230 -2.58 -21.84 -6.96
C ALA A 230 -3.57 -21.88 -5.77
N ASP A 231 -3.30 -22.73 -4.77
CA ASP A 231 -4.20 -22.95 -3.63
C ASP A 231 -4.00 -21.96 -2.48
N LYS A 232 -2.86 -21.26 -2.43
CA LYS A 232 -2.51 -20.33 -1.34
C LYS A 232 -2.25 -18.91 -1.79
N SER A 233 -1.58 -18.77 -2.92
CA SER A 233 -1.03 -17.52 -3.42
C SER A 233 -1.17 -17.41 -4.95
N PRO A 234 -2.37 -17.66 -5.53
CA PRO A 234 -2.58 -17.56 -6.97
C PRO A 234 -2.24 -16.17 -7.53
N GLU A 235 -2.35 -15.14 -6.70
CA GLU A 235 -2.04 -13.74 -7.02
C GLU A 235 -0.54 -13.56 -7.32
N VAL A 236 0.33 -14.10 -6.46
CA VAL A 236 1.79 -14.07 -6.69
C VAL A 236 2.18 -15.02 -7.82
N LEU A 237 1.52 -16.18 -7.91
CA LEU A 237 1.80 -17.17 -8.93
C LEU A 237 1.59 -16.61 -10.34
N CYS A 238 0.46 -15.96 -10.61
CA CYS A 238 0.17 -15.45 -11.95
C CYS A 238 1.11 -14.31 -12.35
N VAL A 239 1.43 -13.41 -11.42
CA VAL A 239 2.36 -12.28 -11.66
C VAL A 239 3.77 -12.79 -11.90
N ARG A 240 4.29 -13.69 -11.06
CA ARG A 240 5.64 -14.26 -11.24
C ARG A 240 5.76 -15.10 -12.51
N ASN A 241 4.71 -15.82 -12.90
CA ASN A 241 4.68 -16.51 -14.18
C ASN A 241 4.80 -15.54 -15.35
N LEU A 242 4.07 -14.42 -15.33
CA LEU A 242 4.16 -13.42 -16.39
C LEU A 242 5.53 -12.71 -16.40
N MET A 243 6.12 -12.44 -15.23
CA MET A 243 7.49 -11.91 -15.13
C MET A 243 8.54 -12.85 -15.75
N ASP A 244 8.36 -14.18 -15.64
CA ASP A 244 9.24 -15.14 -16.32
C ASP A 244 9.12 -15.10 -17.84
N GLU A 245 7.93 -14.78 -18.36
CA GLU A 245 7.69 -14.66 -19.80
C GLU A 245 8.26 -13.35 -20.36
N THR A 246 8.12 -12.25 -19.62
CA THR A 246 8.54 -10.91 -20.07
C THR A 246 10.01 -10.62 -19.78
N GLY A 247 10.53 -11.14 -18.67
CA GLY A 247 11.73 -10.63 -18.03
C GLY A 247 11.43 -9.43 -17.12
N VAL A 248 12.44 -9.02 -16.35
CA VAL A 248 12.41 -7.90 -15.41
C VAL A 248 13.78 -7.22 -15.42
N ASP A 249 13.84 -5.95 -15.81
CA ASP A 249 15.06 -5.12 -15.69
C ASP A 249 14.99 -4.25 -14.42
N PHE A 250 13.79 -3.75 -14.10
CA PHE A 250 13.50 -2.97 -12.90
C PHE A 250 12.16 -3.38 -12.30
N ALA A 251 12.07 -3.43 -10.98
CA ALA A 251 10.85 -3.74 -10.26
C ALA A 251 10.65 -2.80 -9.07
N LEU A 252 9.43 -2.29 -8.91
CA LEU A 252 9.01 -1.51 -7.76
C LEU A 252 7.79 -2.17 -7.11
N ASP A 253 8.00 -2.66 -5.90
CA ASP A 253 6.99 -3.21 -5.00
C ASP A 253 6.56 -2.12 -4.02
N VAL A 254 5.32 -1.65 -4.11
CA VAL A 254 4.85 -0.50 -3.34
C VAL A 254 4.06 -0.96 -2.11
N HIS A 255 4.50 -0.50 -0.94
CA HIS A 255 4.02 -0.87 0.39
C HIS A 255 3.78 0.35 1.27
N GLY A 256 3.27 0.11 2.48
CA GLY A 256 3.26 1.07 3.57
C GLY A 256 3.82 0.50 4.88
N ASP A 257 4.49 1.35 5.66
CA ASP A 257 5.05 1.00 6.97
C ASP A 257 4.26 1.66 8.10
N GLU A 258 3.88 0.85 9.10
CA GLU A 258 3.02 1.25 10.20
C GLU A 258 3.70 2.18 11.22
N ALA A 259 5.03 2.21 11.27
CA ALA A 259 5.79 2.74 12.39
C ALA A 259 6.73 3.90 12.05
N ILE A 260 7.49 3.76 10.97
CA ILE A 260 8.47 4.71 10.48
C ILE A 260 7.71 5.85 9.79
N ALA A 261 7.75 7.04 10.39
CA ALA A 261 7.13 8.25 9.83
C ALA A 261 8.02 8.90 8.75
N ALA A 262 8.33 8.15 7.70
CA ALA A 262 9.08 8.59 6.53
C ALA A 262 8.83 7.67 5.33
N ASN A 263 8.99 8.21 4.12
CA ASN A 263 9.06 7.39 2.92
C ASN A 263 10.52 6.93 2.75
N PHE A 264 10.72 5.66 2.42
CA PHE A 264 12.05 5.09 2.22
C PHE A 264 11.99 3.92 1.24
N ILE A 265 13.16 3.48 0.78
CA ILE A 265 13.28 2.25 0.02
C ILE A 265 14.05 1.19 0.81
N ALA A 266 13.66 -0.06 0.61
CA ALA A 266 14.44 -1.23 0.99
C ALA A 266 14.83 -2.01 -0.27
N GLY A 267 16.10 -2.41 -0.33
CA GLY A 267 16.65 -3.10 -1.47
C GLY A 267 16.75 -4.61 -1.26
N PHE A 268 17.55 -5.22 -2.13
CA PHE A 268 17.86 -6.63 -2.16
C PHE A 268 19.28 -6.90 -1.62
N GLU A 269 19.79 -6.02 -0.75
CA GLU A 269 21.08 -6.28 -0.11
C GLU A 269 21.04 -7.63 0.60
N GLY A 270 22.04 -8.46 0.35
CA GLY A 270 22.14 -9.77 0.98
C GLY A 270 21.63 -10.94 0.14
N ILE A 271 21.16 -10.73 -1.10
CA ILE A 271 20.88 -11.86 -2.01
C ILE A 271 22.17 -12.65 -2.32
N PRO A 272 22.07 -13.97 -2.57
CA PRO A 272 23.21 -14.80 -2.98
C PRO A 272 23.96 -14.27 -4.22
N SER A 273 23.23 -13.78 -5.23
CA SER A 273 23.79 -13.34 -6.52
C SER A 273 24.19 -11.87 -6.56
N TRP A 274 24.38 -11.21 -5.41
CA TRP A 274 24.66 -9.77 -5.33
C TRP A 274 25.85 -9.36 -6.20
N THR A 275 25.69 -8.24 -6.91
CA THR A 275 26.81 -7.56 -7.59
C THR A 275 26.86 -6.08 -7.20
N GLU A 276 28.08 -5.53 -7.11
CA GLU A 276 28.28 -4.12 -6.78
C GLU A 276 27.62 -3.18 -7.80
N ALA A 277 27.67 -3.54 -9.09
CA ALA A 277 27.06 -2.75 -10.16
C ALA A 277 25.53 -2.65 -10.01
N GLN A 278 24.86 -3.74 -9.67
CA GLN A 278 23.40 -3.76 -9.43
C GLN A 278 23.03 -2.97 -8.17
N GLY A 279 23.82 -3.12 -7.10
CA GLY A 279 23.65 -2.35 -5.86
C GLY A 279 23.86 -0.85 -6.01
N GLN A 280 24.81 -0.44 -6.85
CA GLN A 280 25.04 0.97 -7.14
C GLN A 280 23.87 1.60 -7.89
N LYS A 281 23.22 0.87 -8.81
CA LYS A 281 22.00 1.34 -9.48
C LYS A 281 20.84 1.54 -8.50
N PHE A 282 20.63 0.61 -7.58
CA PHE A 282 19.65 0.76 -6.50
C PHE A 282 19.91 2.00 -5.65
N THR A 283 21.18 2.20 -5.26
CA THR A 283 21.58 3.36 -4.45
C THR A 283 21.40 4.67 -5.22
N ASP A 284 21.78 4.71 -6.51
CA ASP A 284 21.62 5.89 -7.37
C ASP A 284 20.13 6.26 -7.56
N PHE A 285 19.23 5.28 -7.68
CA PHE A 285 17.79 5.53 -7.70
C PHE A 285 17.32 6.25 -6.42
N GLY A 286 17.72 5.74 -5.25
CA GLY A 286 17.37 6.34 -3.95
C GLY A 286 17.93 7.75 -3.77
N ASP A 287 19.19 7.97 -4.13
CA ASP A 287 19.85 9.28 -4.01
C ASP A 287 19.21 10.32 -4.92
N ARG A 288 18.88 9.94 -6.17
CA ARG A 288 18.18 10.80 -7.11
C ARG A 288 16.76 11.11 -6.66
N LEU A 289 16.06 10.13 -6.08
CA LEU A 289 14.71 10.35 -5.55
C LEU A 289 14.71 11.31 -4.36
N ALA A 290 15.67 11.16 -3.44
CA ALA A 290 15.83 12.08 -2.31
C ALA A 290 16.18 13.51 -2.77
N ALA A 291 16.91 13.65 -3.87
CA ALA A 291 17.18 14.94 -4.48
C ALA A 291 15.98 15.54 -5.24
N ALA A 292 15.10 14.68 -5.79
CA ALA A 292 13.99 15.09 -6.64
C ALA A 292 12.74 15.53 -5.86
N THR A 293 12.52 14.99 -4.66
CA THR A 293 11.32 15.29 -3.86
C THR A 293 11.60 15.41 -2.36
N PRO A 294 11.01 16.40 -1.67
CA PRO A 294 11.08 16.48 -0.21
C PRO A 294 10.26 15.39 0.50
N ASP A 295 9.44 14.64 -0.23
CA ASP A 295 8.66 13.53 0.31
C ASP A 295 9.45 12.22 0.38
N PHE A 296 10.76 12.20 0.13
CA PHE A 296 11.58 10.99 0.18
C PHE A 296 12.92 11.21 0.88
N GLN A 297 13.46 10.17 1.52
CA GLN A 297 14.72 10.23 2.24
C GLN A 297 15.43 8.86 2.29
N THR A 298 16.71 8.85 2.69
CA THR A 298 17.58 7.65 2.73
C THR A 298 18.21 7.37 4.11
N GLU A 299 17.87 8.16 5.14
CA GLU A 299 18.44 8.05 6.49
C GLU A 299 17.72 7.02 7.38
N LYS A 300 16.38 7.01 7.33
CA LYS A 300 15.50 6.07 8.03
C LYS A 300 15.09 4.95 7.10
N GLY A 301 15.03 3.72 7.62
CA GLY A 301 14.56 2.55 6.89
C GLY A 301 14.91 1.26 7.64
N TYR A 302 14.69 0.13 6.99
CA TYR A 302 15.03 -1.17 7.57
C TYR A 302 16.55 -1.41 7.63
N PRO A 303 17.03 -2.20 8.59
CA PRO A 303 18.42 -2.66 8.58
C PRO A 303 18.68 -3.54 7.36
N LYS A 304 19.84 -3.33 6.72
CA LYS A 304 20.28 -4.14 5.58
C LYS A 304 20.57 -5.58 6.01
N ALA A 305 20.16 -6.55 5.20
CA ALA A 305 20.51 -7.95 5.46
C ALA A 305 22.00 -8.20 5.21
N LYS A 306 22.56 -9.19 5.91
CA LYS A 306 23.94 -9.61 5.71
C LYS A 306 24.10 -10.29 4.33
N PRO A 307 25.29 -10.22 3.70
CA PRO A 307 25.57 -10.95 2.46
C PRO A 307 25.11 -12.42 2.51
N GLY A 308 24.38 -12.87 1.48
CA GLY A 308 23.84 -14.23 1.35
C GLY A 308 22.70 -14.62 2.31
N ASN A 309 22.16 -13.68 3.09
CA ASN A 309 21.12 -13.95 4.09
C ASN A 309 19.78 -13.23 3.79
N ALA A 310 19.60 -12.66 2.59
CA ALA A 310 18.32 -12.09 2.21
C ALA A 310 17.23 -13.17 2.13
N ASN A 311 16.02 -12.81 2.53
CA ASN A 311 14.88 -13.72 2.51
C ASN A 311 14.28 -13.76 1.10
N LEU A 312 14.58 -14.82 0.34
CA LEU A 312 14.09 -15.02 -1.04
C LEU A 312 12.59 -15.31 -1.14
N SER A 313 11.87 -15.41 -0.02
CA SER A 313 10.40 -15.45 -0.04
C SER A 313 9.76 -14.07 -0.27
N MET A 314 10.52 -13.00 -0.05
CA MET A 314 10.11 -11.62 -0.34
C MET A 314 10.35 -11.28 -1.80
N SER A 315 9.43 -10.55 -2.40
CA SER A 315 9.44 -10.11 -3.81
C SER A 315 10.77 -9.50 -4.23
N THR A 316 11.25 -8.51 -3.48
CA THR A 316 12.38 -7.67 -3.86
C THR A 316 13.67 -8.48 -3.95
N ASN A 317 13.90 -9.34 -2.96
CA ASN A 317 15.03 -10.26 -2.95
C ASN A 317 14.91 -11.31 -4.05
N GLN A 318 13.71 -11.88 -4.22
CA GLN A 318 13.47 -12.94 -5.18
C GLN A 318 13.68 -12.46 -6.61
N LEU A 319 13.14 -11.29 -6.97
CA LEU A 319 13.23 -10.75 -8.32
C LEU A 319 14.66 -10.34 -8.67
N ALA A 320 15.38 -9.72 -7.72
CA ALA A 320 16.78 -9.38 -7.91
C ALA A 320 17.65 -10.63 -8.11
N GLU A 321 17.42 -11.70 -7.33
CA GLU A 321 18.12 -12.99 -7.49
C GLU A 321 17.75 -13.71 -8.80
N ARG A 322 16.47 -13.69 -9.17
CA ARG A 322 15.95 -14.45 -10.32
C ARG A 322 16.30 -13.82 -11.67
N PHE A 323 16.26 -12.50 -11.76
CA PHE A 323 16.39 -11.76 -13.02
C PHE A 323 17.65 -10.91 -13.10
N GLY A 324 18.36 -10.68 -11.99
CA GLY A 324 19.41 -9.66 -11.93
C GLY A 324 18.86 -8.22 -12.01
N ALA A 325 17.55 -8.05 -11.75
CA ALA A 325 16.85 -6.77 -11.84
C ALA A 325 17.25 -5.82 -10.71
N VAL A 326 17.14 -4.51 -10.93
CA VAL A 326 17.12 -3.55 -9.83
C VAL A 326 15.71 -3.58 -9.23
N SER A 327 15.56 -4.30 -8.11
CA SER A 327 14.28 -4.41 -7.41
C SER A 327 14.22 -3.51 -6.19
N VAL A 328 13.08 -2.87 -5.95
CA VAL A 328 12.91 -1.87 -4.91
C VAL A 328 11.62 -2.15 -4.17
N THR A 329 11.65 -2.22 -2.84
CA THR A 329 10.45 -2.03 -2.02
C THR A 329 10.37 -0.53 -1.68
N LEU A 330 9.30 0.15 -2.06
CA LEU A 330 8.97 1.49 -1.58
C LEU A 330 8.04 1.38 -0.39
N GLU A 331 8.41 2.00 0.72
CA GLU A 331 7.63 2.04 1.95
C GLU A 331 7.13 3.47 2.19
N MET A 332 5.82 3.62 2.34
CA MET A 332 5.16 4.90 2.66
C MET A 332 4.52 4.88 4.05
N PRO A 333 4.55 5.97 4.83
CA PRO A 333 4.11 5.93 6.22
C PRO A 333 2.59 5.91 6.35
N PHE A 334 2.05 5.11 7.27
CA PHE A 334 0.67 5.26 7.74
C PHE A 334 0.44 6.54 8.56
N LYS A 335 1.52 7.05 9.17
CA LYS A 335 1.53 8.28 9.96
C LYS A 335 1.61 9.50 9.05
N ASP A 336 2.80 10.07 8.95
CA ASP A 336 3.17 11.18 8.09
C ASP A 336 4.64 11.01 7.68
N HIS A 337 5.12 11.87 6.79
CA HIS A 337 6.53 12.04 6.48
C HIS A 337 7.09 13.18 7.34
N ASP A 338 7.67 12.87 8.52
CA ASP A 338 8.13 13.90 9.48
C ASP A 338 8.98 15.03 8.84
N PRO A 339 9.92 14.75 7.91
CA PRO A 339 10.71 15.80 7.27
C PRO A 339 9.90 16.84 6.46
N ASN A 340 8.68 16.49 6.04
CA ASN A 340 7.79 17.30 5.23
C ASN A 340 6.33 17.07 5.68
N ALA A 341 6.04 17.30 6.96
CA ALA A 341 4.75 16.97 7.57
C ALA A 341 3.58 17.81 7.05
N ASP A 342 2.39 17.21 7.03
CA ASP A 342 1.10 17.85 6.73
C ASP A 342 0.16 17.64 7.94
N PRO A 343 -0.09 18.66 8.77
CA PRO A 343 -0.89 18.52 9.98
C PRO A 343 -2.39 18.33 9.73
N GLU A 344 -2.89 18.50 8.50
CA GLU A 344 -4.31 18.35 8.17
C GLU A 344 -4.61 16.95 7.59
N PHE A 345 -3.71 16.44 6.76
CA PHE A 345 -3.92 15.18 6.03
C PHE A 345 -2.89 14.09 6.36
N GLY A 346 -1.77 14.44 7.00
CA GLY A 346 -0.61 13.57 7.19
C GLY A 346 -0.07 13.05 5.86
N TRP A 347 0.41 11.80 5.85
CA TRP A 347 0.54 11.09 4.58
C TRP A 347 -0.85 10.75 4.04
N SER A 348 -1.04 10.94 2.73
CA SER A 348 -2.35 10.88 2.08
C SER A 348 -2.29 10.27 0.68
N GLY A 349 -3.46 9.93 0.13
CA GLY A 349 -3.55 9.40 -1.23
C GLY A 349 -2.95 10.36 -2.27
N GLU A 350 -3.24 11.66 -2.16
CA GLU A 350 -2.68 12.68 -3.06
C GLU A 350 -1.16 12.82 -2.94
N ARG A 351 -0.59 12.63 -1.75
CA ARG A 351 0.87 12.59 -1.56
C ARG A 351 1.48 11.32 -2.15
N SER A 352 0.79 10.19 -2.01
CA SER A 352 1.19 8.91 -2.62
C SER A 352 1.24 9.02 -4.14
N LYS A 353 0.23 9.65 -4.78
CA LYS A 353 0.21 9.93 -6.22
C LYS A 353 1.38 10.81 -6.67
N ARG A 354 1.68 11.89 -5.93
CA ARG A 354 2.81 12.77 -6.28
C ARG A 354 4.14 12.05 -6.17
N LEU A 355 4.33 11.24 -5.14
CA LEU A 355 5.54 10.43 -4.99
C LEU A 355 5.70 9.45 -6.15
N ALA A 356 4.60 8.91 -6.68
CA ALA A 356 4.63 8.05 -7.87
C ALA A 356 5.22 8.75 -9.09
N VAL A 357 4.79 9.99 -9.35
CA VAL A 357 5.35 10.82 -10.42
C VAL A 357 6.85 11.02 -10.23
N SER A 358 7.28 11.41 -9.02
CA SER A 358 8.72 11.61 -8.74
C SER A 358 9.54 10.34 -8.94
N CYS A 359 9.02 9.17 -8.56
CA CYS A 359 9.69 7.88 -8.80
C CYS A 359 9.86 7.60 -10.30
N LEU A 360 8.81 7.84 -11.10
CA LEU A 360 8.83 7.57 -12.54
C LEU A 360 9.70 8.56 -13.31
N GLU A 361 9.73 9.83 -12.91
CA GLU A 361 10.64 10.83 -13.48
C GLU A 361 12.10 10.47 -13.21
N VAL A 362 12.43 10.05 -11.98
CA VAL A 362 13.77 9.57 -11.62
C VAL A 362 14.14 8.33 -12.43
N LEU A 363 13.23 7.36 -12.53
CA LEU A 363 13.43 6.14 -13.33
C LEU A 363 13.69 6.50 -14.81
N THR A 364 12.94 7.45 -15.36
CA THR A 364 13.13 7.94 -16.74
C THR A 364 14.55 8.48 -16.95
N GLY A 365 15.09 9.19 -15.96
CA GLY A 365 16.43 9.77 -16.00
C GLY A 365 17.58 8.75 -15.90
N MET A 366 17.31 7.49 -15.56
CA MET A 366 18.33 6.44 -15.43
C MET A 366 18.01 5.15 -16.20
N ILE A 367 16.93 5.13 -17.00
CA ILE A 367 16.46 3.91 -17.68
C ILE A 367 17.48 3.31 -18.65
N ASP A 368 18.37 4.12 -19.23
CA ASP A 368 19.43 3.66 -20.11
C ASP A 368 20.56 2.92 -19.36
N ASP A 369 20.70 3.21 -18.07
CA ASP A 369 21.72 2.60 -17.20
C ASP A 369 21.26 1.25 -16.63
N LEU A 370 19.95 0.95 -16.67
CA LEU A 370 19.35 -0.23 -16.05
C LEU A 370 19.67 -1.52 -16.80
#